data_AF-A0A954G2K0-F1
#
_entry.id   AF-A0A954G2K0-F1
#
_cell.length_a   1.000
_cell.length_b   1.000
_cell.length_c   1.000
_cell.angle_alpha   90.00
_cell.angle_beta   90.00
_cell.angle_gamma   90.00
#
_symmetry.space_group_name_H-M   'P 1'
#
loop_
_entity.id
_entity.type
_entity.pdbx_description
1 polymer ?
#
loop_
_entity_poly.entity_id
_entity_poly.type
_entity_poly.pdbx_seq_one_letter_code
_entity_poly.pdbx_strand_id
1 'polypeptide(L)'
;MGKPTGFMEFPRELGADRKPELRILDWNEFHDHLTDEELSNQGARCMDCGIPFCHTGKTLAGMASGCPINNLIPEWNDHIYHGRWQEALDSLHKTNNFPEFTGRVCPA
;
A
#
# COMPACT_ATOMS: atom_id res chain seq x y z
N MET A 1 0.99 2.66 15.80
CA MET A 1 0.61 1.90 14.59
C MET A 1 1.74 0.98 14.17
N GLY A 2 1.42 -0.18 13.58
CA GLY A 2 2.43 -1.13 13.11
C GLY A 2 3.36 -1.65 14.23
N LYS A 3 4.50 -2.22 13.84
CA LYS A 3 5.55 -2.62 14.77
C LYS A 3 6.63 -1.53 14.79
N PRO A 4 6.99 -0.93 15.95
CA PRO A 4 7.98 0.16 16.00
C PRO A 4 9.33 -0.16 15.34
N THR A 5 9.74 -1.42 15.36
CA THR A 5 10.98 -1.92 14.73
C THR A 5 10.73 -2.67 13.42
N GLY A 6 9.49 -2.75 12.94
CA GLY A 6 9.10 -3.57 11.79
C GLY A 6 9.86 -3.22 10.51
N PHE A 7 10.15 -1.93 10.28
CA PHE A 7 10.92 -1.49 9.11
C PHE A 7 12.39 -1.95 9.11
N MET A 8 12.93 -2.32 10.27
CA MET A 8 14.30 -2.86 10.41
C MET A 8 14.32 -4.38 10.31
N GLU A 9 13.24 -5.04 10.72
CA GLU A 9 13.14 -6.50 10.77
C GLU A 9 12.65 -7.10 9.46
N PHE A 10 11.72 -6.43 8.79
CA PHE A 10 11.13 -6.89 7.54
C PHE A 10 11.63 -6.07 6.35
N PRO A 11 12.27 -6.69 5.35
CA PRO A 11 12.62 -6.00 4.12
C PRO A 11 11.37 -5.60 3.33
N ARG A 12 11.53 -4.66 2.39
CA ARG A 12 10.47 -4.34 1.44
C ARG A 12 10.34 -5.48 0.43
N GLU A 13 9.12 -5.96 0.28
CA GLU A 13 8.78 -7.00 -0.68
C GLU A 13 7.62 -6.52 -1.55
N LEU A 14 7.59 -7.02 -2.79
CA LEU A 14 6.55 -6.80 -3.77
C LEU A 14 6.14 -8.16 -4.31
N GLY A 15 4.90 -8.28 -4.78
CA GLY A 15 4.45 -9.46 -5.50
C GLY A 15 5.34 -9.72 -6.72
N ALA A 16 5.61 -10.99 -7.00
CA ALA A 16 6.40 -11.37 -8.16
C ALA A 16 5.65 -11.05 -9.45
N ASP A 17 6.39 -10.72 -10.51
CA ASP A 17 5.82 -10.58 -11.83
C ASP A 17 5.85 -11.93 -12.57
N ARG A 18 4.79 -12.21 -13.33
CA ARG A 18 4.78 -13.32 -14.29
C ARG A 18 5.94 -13.16 -15.29
N LYS A 19 6.57 -14.29 -15.60
CA LYS A 19 7.71 -14.35 -16.53
C LYS A 19 7.39 -13.67 -17.87
N PRO A 20 8.32 -12.86 -18.43
CA PRO A 20 8.12 -12.17 -19.70
C PRO A 20 7.66 -13.09 -20.84
N GLU A 21 8.21 -14.29 -20.93
CA GLU A 21 7.93 -15.24 -22.02
C GLU A 21 6.50 -15.79 -21.96
N LEU A 22 5.87 -15.77 -20.78
CA LEU A 22 4.49 -16.22 -20.59
C LEU A 22 3.51 -15.07 -20.80
N ARG A 23 3.81 -13.86 -20.28
CA ARG A 23 2.89 -12.72 -20.34
C ARG A 23 2.78 -12.05 -21.72
N ILE A 24 3.59 -12.45 -22.71
CA ILE A 24 3.41 -12.03 -24.11
C ILE A 24 2.36 -12.86 -24.86
N LEU A 25 1.89 -13.96 -24.26
CA LEU A 25 0.96 -14.90 -24.88
C LEU A 25 -0.51 -14.58 -24.55
N ASP A 26 -0.75 -13.69 -23.59
CA ASP A 26 -2.08 -13.28 -23.12
C ASP A 26 -2.09 -11.83 -22.61
N TRP A 27 -3.29 -11.35 -22.25
CA TRP A 27 -3.51 -10.01 -21.70
C TRP A 27 -3.92 -10.05 -20.22
N ASN A 28 -3.62 -11.15 -19.51
CA ASN A 28 -4.00 -11.27 -18.11
C ASN A 28 -3.07 -10.43 -17.22
N GLU A 29 -3.53 -10.15 -16.01
CA GLU A 29 -2.71 -9.51 -14.95
C GLU A 29 -1.38 -10.25 -14.78
N PHE A 30 -0.31 -9.49 -14.55
CA PHE A 30 1.03 -10.03 -14.41
C PHE A 30 1.66 -9.79 -13.05
N HIS A 31 1.06 -8.94 -12.22
CA HIS A 31 1.46 -8.76 -10.84
C HIS A 31 0.78 -9.80 -9.93
N ASP A 32 1.57 -10.69 -9.34
CA ASP A 32 1.06 -11.60 -8.32
C ASP A 32 0.79 -10.85 -7.00
N HIS A 33 -0.05 -11.43 -6.14
CA HIS A 33 -0.33 -10.89 -4.82
C HIS A 33 0.55 -11.57 -3.76
N LEU A 34 1.00 -10.77 -2.80
CA LEU A 34 1.60 -11.28 -1.57
C LEU A 34 0.55 -12.03 -0.76
N THR A 35 0.98 -12.99 0.04
CA THR A 35 0.14 -13.68 1.02
C THR A 35 -0.28 -12.73 2.15
N ASP A 36 -1.34 -13.08 2.88
CA ASP A 36 -1.81 -12.27 4.02
C ASP A 36 -0.74 -12.08 5.09
N GLU A 37 0.13 -13.08 5.30
CA GLU A 37 1.25 -13.00 6.25
C GLU A 37 2.31 -12.00 5.77
N GLU A 38 2.71 -12.07 4.50
CA GLU A 38 3.64 -11.12 3.89
C GLU A 38 3.06 -9.69 3.90
N LEU A 39 1.76 -9.53 3.61
CA LEU A 39 1.06 -8.24 3.67
C LEU A 39 1.01 -7.70 5.11
N SER A 40 0.77 -8.56 6.11
CA SER A 40 0.85 -8.17 7.53
C SER A 40 2.26 -7.68 7.88
N ASN A 41 3.30 -8.38 7.45
CA ASN A 41 4.69 -7.95 7.63
C ASN A 41 4.96 -6.61 6.94
N GLN A 42 4.46 -6.37 5.73
CA GLN A 42 4.61 -5.08 5.06
C GLN A 42 3.85 -3.96 5.78
N GLY A 43 2.65 -4.23 6.30
CA GLY A 43 1.89 -3.29 7.14
C GLY A 43 2.62 -2.93 8.45
N ALA A 44 3.33 -3.92 9.04
CA ALA A 44 4.13 -3.73 10.25
C ALA A 44 5.27 -2.72 10.10
N ARG A 45 5.71 -2.45 8.87
CA ARG A 45 6.83 -1.53 8.55
C ARG A 45 6.45 -0.06 8.65
N CYS A 46 5.17 0.27 8.79
CA CYS A 46 4.74 1.64 9.01
C CYS A 46 5.35 2.20 10.29
N MET A 47 6.02 3.36 10.21
CA MET A 47 6.79 3.94 11.33
C MET A 47 5.97 4.85 12.26
N ASP A 48 4.68 5.05 12.00
CA ASP A 48 3.84 5.98 12.77
C ASP A 48 4.47 7.37 12.92
N CYS A 49 4.81 8.01 11.79
CA CYS A 49 5.72 9.15 11.71
C CYS A 49 5.26 10.44 12.45
N GLY A 50 4.06 10.48 13.03
CA GLY A 50 3.44 11.65 13.67
C GLY A 50 3.00 12.75 12.70
N ILE A 51 3.87 13.14 11.75
CA ILE A 51 3.56 13.99 10.60
C ILE A 51 3.79 13.16 9.31
N PRO A 52 2.81 12.37 8.87
CA PRO A 52 2.99 11.47 7.73
C PRO A 52 3.13 12.23 6.41
N PHE A 53 4.26 12.06 5.73
CA PHE A 53 4.43 12.58 4.37
C PHE A 53 3.53 11.85 3.36
N CYS A 54 3.21 10.58 3.63
CA CYS A 54 2.43 9.72 2.74
C CYS A 54 1.01 10.24 2.48
N HIS A 55 0.38 10.93 3.43
CA HIS A 55 -0.99 11.47 3.29
C HIS A 55 -1.04 12.99 3.06
N THR A 56 0.10 13.65 2.81
CA THR A 56 0.18 15.13 2.83
C THR A 56 -0.63 15.80 1.70
N GLY A 57 -0.69 15.20 0.51
CA GLY A 57 -1.52 15.64 -0.61
C GLY A 57 -1.21 17.02 -1.20
N LYS A 58 -0.08 17.66 -0.84
CA LYS A 58 0.28 19.02 -1.28
C LYS A 58 1.14 19.00 -2.53
N THR A 59 0.88 19.89 -3.48
CA THR A 59 1.74 20.06 -4.65
C THR A 59 3.05 20.74 -4.26
N LEU A 60 4.17 20.05 -4.48
CA LEU A 60 5.53 20.55 -4.36
C LEU A 60 6.23 20.39 -5.71
N ALA A 61 6.81 21.47 -6.23
CA ALA A 61 7.54 21.47 -7.50
C ALA A 61 6.77 20.84 -8.70
N GLY A 62 5.44 21.01 -8.74
CA GLY A 62 4.60 20.49 -9.82
C GLY A 62 4.11 19.05 -9.65
N MET A 63 4.49 18.35 -8.58
CA MET A 63 4.01 17.00 -8.25
C MET A 63 3.37 16.95 -6.86
N ALA A 64 2.43 16.04 -6.65
CA ALA A 64 1.83 15.83 -5.33
C ALA A 64 2.83 15.13 -4.40
N SER A 65 3.07 15.73 -3.24
CA SER A 65 3.78 15.12 -2.12
C SER A 65 2.80 14.29 -1.30
N GLY A 66 2.91 12.97 -1.41
CA GLY A 66 1.97 12.02 -0.81
C GLY A 66 0.70 11.84 -1.64
N CYS A 67 -0.32 11.23 -1.03
CA CYS A 67 -1.55 10.87 -1.71
C CYS A 67 -2.44 12.11 -1.97
N PRO A 68 -2.80 12.42 -3.24
CA PRO A 68 -3.62 13.59 -3.57
C PRO A 68 -5.03 13.60 -2.98
N ILE A 69 -5.55 12.42 -2.62
CA ILE A 69 -6.88 12.24 -2.04
C ILE A 69 -6.85 12.13 -0.52
N ASN A 70 -5.70 12.41 0.12
CA ASN A 70 -5.54 12.42 1.58
C ASN A 70 -5.95 11.11 2.25
N ASN A 71 -5.61 10.00 1.59
CA ASN A 71 -5.80 8.66 2.11
C ASN A 71 -5.20 8.46 3.51
N LEU A 72 -5.92 7.73 4.36
CA LEU A 72 -5.54 7.36 5.73
C LEU A 72 -4.57 6.16 5.78
N ILE A 73 -3.40 6.33 5.14
CA ILE A 73 -2.42 5.25 4.88
C ILE A 73 -1.93 4.58 6.17
N PRO A 74 -1.52 5.32 7.22
CA PRO A 74 -1.06 4.70 8.46
C PRO A 74 -2.12 3.82 9.13
N GLU A 75 -3.39 4.25 9.08
CA GLU A 75 -4.50 3.57 9.73
C GLU A 75 -4.78 2.20 9.11
N TRP A 76 -4.93 2.13 7.78
CA TRP A 76 -5.19 0.82 7.16
C TRP A 76 -3.97 -0.09 7.25
N ASN A 77 -2.73 0.43 7.25
CA ASN A 77 -1.53 -0.41 7.44
C ASN A 77 -1.52 -1.06 8.83
N ASP A 78 -1.93 -0.32 9.86
CA ASP A 78 -2.11 -0.88 11.20
C ASP A 78 -3.21 -1.96 11.23
N HIS A 79 -4.33 -1.71 10.56
CA HIS A 79 -5.40 -2.68 10.42
C HIS A 79 -4.91 -3.97 9.72
N ILE A 80 -4.16 -3.86 8.61
CA ILE A 80 -3.57 -5.01 7.91
C ILE A 80 -2.61 -5.78 8.81
N TYR A 81 -1.72 -5.10 9.51
CA TYR A 81 -0.79 -5.74 10.44
C TYR A 81 -1.52 -6.61 11.48
N HIS A 82 -2.67 -6.14 11.97
CA HIS A 82 -3.49 -6.86 12.95
C HIS A 82 -4.54 -7.79 12.34
N GLY A 83 -4.55 -8.03 11.03
CA GLY A 83 -5.51 -8.90 10.35
C GLY A 83 -6.94 -8.35 10.29
N ARG A 84 -7.14 -7.05 10.53
CA ARG A 84 -8.44 -6.35 10.53
C ARG A 84 -8.80 -5.87 9.13
N TRP A 85 -8.98 -6.80 8.20
CA TRP A 85 -9.15 -6.51 6.76
C TRP A 85 -10.37 -5.66 6.44
N GLN A 86 -11.49 -5.89 7.13
CA GLN A 86 -12.72 -5.13 6.89
C GLN A 86 -12.53 -3.66 7.29
N GLU A 87 -11.94 -3.41 8.46
CA GLU A 87 -11.66 -2.06 8.94
C GLU A 87 -10.62 -1.32 8.10
N ALA A 88 -9.65 -2.06 7.55
CA ALA A 88 -8.70 -1.52 6.57
C ALA A 88 -9.41 -1.04 5.31
N LEU A 89 -10.31 -1.88 4.77
CA LEU A 89 -11.10 -1.55 3.58
C LEU A 89 -12.05 -0.36 3.84
N ASP A 90 -12.77 -0.38 4.96
CA ASP A 90 -13.66 0.71 5.36
C ASP A 90 -12.89 2.03 5.49
N SER A 91 -11.68 2.00 6.05
CA SER A 91 -10.83 3.19 6.18
C SER A 91 -10.33 3.70 4.83
N LEU A 92 -9.95 2.81 3.92
CA LEU A 92 -9.53 3.15 2.57
C LEU A 92 -10.67 3.80 1.76
N HIS A 93 -11.88 3.23 1.86
CA HIS A 93 -13.06 3.74 1.15
C HIS A 93 -13.59 5.08 1.67
N LYS A 94 -13.16 5.57 2.84
CA LYS A 94 -13.53 6.92 3.31
C LYS A 94 -13.06 8.03 2.37
N THR A 95 -12.00 7.78 1.61
CA THR A 95 -11.37 8.80 0.75
C THR A 95 -11.14 8.33 -0.68
N ASN A 96 -11.19 7.01 -0.93
CA ASN A 96 -10.92 6.42 -2.23
C ASN A 96 -12.11 5.58 -2.74
N ASN A 97 -12.73 6.02 -3.83
CA ASN A 97 -13.84 5.31 -4.44
C ASN A 97 -13.40 4.07 -5.23
N PHE A 98 -12.14 4.02 -5.70
CA PHE A 98 -11.62 2.96 -6.57
C PHE A 98 -10.22 2.50 -6.11
N PRO A 99 -10.09 1.94 -4.91
CA PRO A 99 -8.81 1.48 -4.37
C PRO A 99 -8.13 0.40 -5.22
N GLU A 100 -8.91 -0.48 -5.84
CA GLU A 100 -8.44 -1.55 -6.72
C GLU A 100 -7.81 -1.03 -8.02
N PHE A 101 -8.26 0.14 -8.49
CA PHE A 101 -7.72 0.79 -9.67
C PHE A 101 -6.52 1.66 -9.30
N THR A 102 -6.69 2.56 -8.33
CA THR A 102 -5.64 3.48 -7.89
C THR A 102 -4.43 2.76 -7.32
N GLY A 103 -4.62 1.64 -6.62
CA GLY A 103 -3.52 0.79 -6.14
C GLY A 103 -2.67 0.17 -7.25
N ARG A 104 -3.18 0.08 -8.48
CA ARG A 104 -2.46 -0.42 -9.66
C ARG A 104 -1.80 0.67 -10.49
N VAL A 105 -2.48 1.81 -10.65
CA VAL A 105 -2.06 2.81 -11.66
C VAL A 105 -1.48 4.09 -11.08
N CYS A 106 -1.65 4.35 -9.77
CA CYS A 106 -1.04 5.52 -9.16
C CYS A 106 0.50 5.39 -9.21
N PRO A 107 1.23 6.47 -9.59
CA PRO A 107 2.68 6.46 -9.65
C PRO A 107 3.29 6.66 -8.25
N ALA A 108 3.06 5.69 -7.35
CA ALA A 108 3.46 5.71 -5.95
C ALA A 108 4.84 5.08 -5.70
#